data_AF-A0A538A8N0-F1
#
_entry.id   AF-A0A538A8N0-F1
#
_cell.length_a   1.000
_cell.length_b   1.000
_cell.length_c   1.000
_cell.angle_alpha   90.00
_cell.angle_beta   90.00
_cell.angle_gamma   90.00
#
_symmetry.space_group_name_H-M   'P 1'
#
loop_
_entity.id
_entity.type
_entity.pdbx_description
1 polymer ?
#
loop_
_entity_poly.entity_id
_entity_poly.type
_entity_poly.pdbx_seq_one_letter_code
_entity_poly.pdbx_strand_id
1 'polypeptide(L)' 'MKPGYVDDPTRAVYNHVWLIGDQNAISVGFQSQVDDLAEVVQVRSGGGGGLAPPPGTPQHGQGGK' A
#
# COMPACT_ATOMS: atom_id res chain seq x y z
N MET A 1 -5.33 -5.06 2.85
CA MET A 1 -4.18 -4.65 2.01
C MET A 1 -3.18 -3.98 2.93
N LYS A 2 -1.91 -4.39 2.91
CA LYS A 2 -0.85 -3.81 3.75
C LYS A 2 -0.12 -2.68 3.00
N PRO A 3 0.43 -1.66 3.69
CA PRO A 3 1.34 -0.71 3.08
C PRO A 3 2.55 -1.43 2.48
N GLY A 4 3.07 -0.95 1.36
CA GLY A 4 4.25 -1.58 0.77
C GLY A 4 5.13 -0.67 -0.05
N TYR A 5 6.35 -1.16 -0.31
CA TYR A 5 7.38 -0.52 -1.13
C TYR A 5 7.89 -1.49 -2.19
N VAL A 6 8.40 -0.96 -3.30
CA VAL A 6 8.93 -1.78 -4.41
C VAL A 6 10.44 -1.94 -4.26
N ASP A 7 11.18 -0.83 -4.31
CA ASP A 7 12.65 -0.85 -4.36
C ASP A 7 13.33 -0.20 -3.15
N ASP A 8 12.71 0.81 -2.55
CA ASP A 8 13.28 1.61 -1.48
C ASP A 8 12.34 1.66 -0.27
N PRO A 9 12.69 1.01 0.87
CA PRO A 9 11.84 0.99 2.07
C PRO A 9 11.67 2.38 2.70
N THR A 10 12.57 3.33 2.44
CA THR A 10 12.47 4.69 2.99
C THR A 10 11.37 5.52 2.33
N ARG A 11 10.90 5.08 1.15
CA ARG A 11 9.80 5.70 0.40
C ARG A 11 8.47 5.02 0.67
N ALA A 12 8.42 4.07 1.59
CA ALA A 12 7.16 3.48 2.04
C ALA A 12 6.27 4.54 2.70
N VAL A 13 4.96 4.33 2.63
CA VAL A 13 4.01 5.18 3.35
C VAL A 13 4.16 4.91 4.85
N TYR A 14 4.51 5.95 5.60
CA TYR A 14 4.49 5.90 7.06
C TYR A 14 3.04 6.02 7.55
N ASN A 15 2.61 5.03 8.34
CA ASN A 15 1.31 5.06 8.99
C ASN A 15 1.50 5.15 10.51
N HIS A 16 0.68 5.96 11.17
CA HIS A 16 0.74 6.13 12.60
C HIS A 16 -0.63 5.78 13.20
N VAL A 17 -0.67 4.73 14.00
CA VAL A 17 -1.91 4.20 14.58
C VAL A 17 -1.90 4.42 16.08
N TRP A 18 -2.93 5.10 16.58
CA TRP A 18 -3.16 5.30 18.02
C TRP A 18 -4.27 4.35 18.48
N LEU A 19 -4.01 3.59 19.54
CA LEU A 19 -4.99 2.73 20.20
C LEU A 19 -5.28 3.31 21.60
N ILE A 20 -6.55 3.45 21.96
CA ILE A 20 -6.97 4.03 23.25
C ILE A 20 -8.00 3.10 23.91
N GLY A 21 -7.65 2.55 25.07
CA GLY A 21 -8.50 1.63 25.82
C GLY A 21 -7.69 0.76 26.78
N ASP A 22 -8.37 -0.01 27.63
CA ASP A 22 -7.74 -1.00 28.50
C ASP A 22 -7.72 -2.40 27.84
N GLN A 23 -7.24 -3.43 28.55
CA GLN A 23 -7.18 -4.79 28.00
C GLN A 23 -8.56 -5.46 27.76
N ASN A 24 -9.63 -4.98 28.40
CA ASN A 24 -10.99 -5.46 28.14
C ASN A 24 -11.54 -4.84 26.84
N ALA A 25 -11.19 -3.59 26.57
CA ALA A 25 -11.54 -2.91 25.32
C ALA A 25 -10.62 -3.31 24.15
N ILE A 26 -9.34 -3.55 24.43
CA ILE A 26 -8.28 -3.79 23.45
C ILE A 26 -7.43 -4.98 23.90
N SER A 27 -7.86 -6.18 23.50
CA SER A 27 -7.12 -7.41 23.81
C SER A 27 -5.75 -7.44 23.12
N VAL A 28 -4.83 -8.24 23.66
CA VAL A 28 -3.51 -8.50 23.05
C VAL A 28 -3.64 -9.10 21.64
N GLY A 29 -4.62 -9.99 21.43
CA GLY A 29 -4.87 -10.59 20.12
C GLY A 29 -5.32 -9.57 19.08
N PHE A 30 -6.07 -8.55 19.50
CA PHE A 30 -6.46 -7.45 18.62
C PHE A 30 -5.26 -6.53 18.30
N GLN A 31 -4.40 -6.24 19.28
CA GLN A 31 -3.17 -5.48 19.04
C GLN A 31 -2.28 -6.15 17.99
N SER A 32 -2.08 -7.47 18.09
CA SER A 32 -1.32 -8.23 17.09
C SER A 32 -1.90 -8.14 15.68
N GLN A 33 -3.21 -8.03 15.52
CA GLN A 33 -3.85 -7.86 14.20
C GLN A 33 -3.61 -6.45 13.65
N VAL A 34 -3.64 -5.44 14.52
CA VAL A 34 -3.36 -4.05 14.13
C VAL A 34 -1.90 -3.89 13.73
N ASP A 35 -0.97 -4.51 14.45
CA ASP A 35 0.46 -4.51 14.12
C ASP A 35 0.70 -5.17 12.76
N ASP A 36 0.06 -6.32 12.50
CA ASP A 36 0.15 -7.02 11.21
C ASP A 36 -0.37 -6.14 10.05
N LEU A 37 -1.44 -5.38 10.27
CA LEU A 37 -2.01 -4.48 9.27
C LEU A 37 -1.15 -3.23 9.03
N ALA A 38 -0.50 -2.72 10.07
CA ALA A 38 0.35 -1.54 10.00
C ALA A 38 1.74 -1.84 9.41
N GLU A 39 2.12 -3.13 9.35
CA GLU A 39 3.41 -3.57 8.82
C GLU A 39 3.62 -3.17 7.36
N VAL A 40 4.75 -2.52 7.09
CA VAL A 40 5.22 -2.19 5.75
C VAL A 40 5.92 -3.41 5.14
N VAL A 41 5.42 -3.88 3.99
CA VAL A 41 5.96 -5.07 3.32
C VAL A 41 6.52 -4.77 1.92
N GLN A 42 7.54 -5.52 1.48
CA GLN A 42 8.04 -5.40 0.11
C GLN A 42 7.03 -6.01 -0.87
N VAL A 43 6.60 -5.23 -1.85
CA VAL A 43 5.74 -5.72 -2.93
C VAL A 43 6.63 -6.32 -4.01
N ARG A 44 6.57 -7.64 -4.16
CA ARG A 44 7.13 -8.28 -5.36
C ARG A 44 6.16 -8.08 -6.50
N SER A 45 6.56 -7.30 -7.51
CA SER A 45 5.84 -7.26 -8.79
C SER A 45 5.89 -8.64 -9.42
N GLY A 46 4.85 -9.45 -9.20
CA GLY A 46 4.58 -10.60 -10.05
C GLY A 46 4.37 -10.09 -11.47
N GLY A 47 5.20 -10.55 -12.41
CA GLY A 47 5.06 -10.16 -13.82
C GLY A 47 3.65 -10.47 -14.33
N GLY A 48 2.88 -9.45 -14.68
CA GLY A 48 1.58 -9.61 -15.33
C GLY A 48 0.65 -8.40 -15.21
N GLY A 49 0.59 -7.60 -16.28
CA GLY A 49 -0.57 -6.77 -16.61
C GLY A 49 -0.35 -5.26 -16.46
N GLY A 50 -0.25 -4.57 -17.60
CA GLY A 50 0.11 -3.16 -17.74
C GLY A 50 -0.58 -2.21 -16.76
N LEU A 51 0.26 -1.38 -16.14
CA LEU A 51 -0.15 -0.10 -15.56
C LEU A 51 -0.97 0.64 -16.63
N ALA A 52 -2.26 0.83 -16.40
CA ALA A 52 -3.04 1.76 -17.20
C ALA A 52 -2.32 3.11 -17.17
N PRO A 53 -2.16 3.80 -18.32
CA PRO A 53 -1.47 5.08 -18.34
C PRO A 53 -2.18 6.06 -17.39
N PRO A 54 -1.41 6.94 -16.71
CA PRO A 54 -1.97 7.88 -15.75
C PRO A 54 -3.04 8.76 -16.42
N PRO A 55 -4.14 9.08 -15.71
CA PRO A 55 -5.17 9.96 -16.24
C PRO A 55 -4.57 11.32 -16.61
N GLY A 56 -4.65 11.69 -17.89
CA GLY A 56 -4.20 13.00 -18.38
C GLY A 56 -3.07 12.99 -19.39
N THR A 57 -2.55 11.84 -19.84
CA THR A 57 -1.64 11.84 -21.01
C THR A 57 -2.43 12.21 -22.28
N PRO A 58 -2.14 13.34 -22.94
CA PRO A 58 -2.77 13.69 -24.20
C PRO A 58 -2.35 12.68 -25.26
N GLN A 59 -3.32 12.02 -25.90
CA GLN A 59 -3.05 11.08 -26.99
C GLN A 59 -2.65 11.88 -28.23
N HIS A 60 -1.34 12.09 -28.40
CA HIS A 60 -0.80 12.77 -29.57
C HIS A 60 -0.89 11.82 -30.78
N GLY A 61 -1.88 12.09 -31.63
CA GLY A 61 -1.96 11.78 -33.06
C GLY A 61 -1.43 10.43 -33.56
N GLN A 62 -2.34 9.54 -33.95
CA GLN A 62 -2.07 8.54 -34.98
C GLN A 62 -3.06 8.75 -36.12
N GLY A 63 -2.63 9.50 -37.13
CA GLY A 63 -3.30 9.60 -38.42
C GLY A 63 -2.84 8.48 -39.36
N GLY A 64 -3.66 8.15 -40.34
CA GLY A 64 -3.27 7.37 -41.51
C GLY A 64 -4.33 6.39 -41.96
N LYS A 65 -5.06 6.76 -43.01
CA LYS A 65 -5.87 5.88 -43.86
C LYS A 65 -5.06 5.59 -45.12
#